data_AF-A0A5A8F4G5-F1
#
_entry.id   AF-A0A5A8F4G5-F1
#
_cell.length_a   1.000
_cell.length_b   1.000
_cell.length_c   1.000
_cell.angle_alpha   90.00
_cell.angle_beta   90.00
_cell.angle_gamma   90.00
#
_symmetry.space_group_name_H-M   'P 1'
#
loop_
_entity.id
_entity.type
_entity.pdbx_description
1 polymer ?
#
loop_
_entity_poly.entity_id
_entity_poly.type
_entity_poly.pdbx_seq_one_letter_code
_entity_poly.pdbx_strand_id
1 'polypeptide(L)'
;MKEKTYLGDWLYNAGIVGFLRINQDFFYVKENNLISKDENLIKFGENFIEIDRKIFENFSQRFFDYSFQTYIKFYGHLNRLKSIKNNHLKQLEKAFKQNEEKSVSDLWKSILKIINQIDVKKKYGFSKAIPKALKNIEDAKKIIDEIIEYIANLPPEVKNKKAVDWFRANKFFQKNWLNSVSINTFKTKYEVPLIKNNLKNQTAGKGKDKIDLPCIVCYPHRSAKKDKKFSTSISNFAGLNADLINFIYMPQDRKVPNKIELPLCDICEIVYFLPVSLYSDTRIAIIRTL
;
A
#
# COMPACT_ATOMS: atom_id res chain seq x y z
N MET A 1 -4.31 -24.40 -5.08
CA MET A 1 -5.10 -24.60 -3.84
C MET A 1 -5.99 -23.39 -3.69
N LYS A 2 -7.30 -23.60 -3.65
CA LYS A 2 -8.29 -22.52 -3.61
C LYS A 2 -8.68 -22.16 -2.18
N GLU A 3 -8.79 -20.87 -1.93
CA GLU A 3 -8.99 -20.25 -0.62
C GLU A 3 -10.17 -19.28 -0.70
N LYS A 4 -11.18 -19.47 0.16
CA LYS A 4 -12.29 -18.52 0.25
C LYS A 4 -12.03 -17.49 1.35
N THR A 5 -12.30 -16.24 1.02
CA THR A 5 -12.25 -15.11 1.93
C THR A 5 -13.61 -14.42 1.89
N TYR A 6 -14.36 -14.53 2.97
CA TYR A 6 -15.70 -13.94 3.12
C TYR A 6 -15.59 -12.50 3.58
N LEU A 7 -16.61 -11.70 3.27
CA LEU A 7 -16.77 -10.38 3.89
C LEU A 7 -16.91 -10.54 5.42
N GLY A 8 -16.27 -9.65 6.17
CA GLY A 8 -16.23 -9.66 7.63
C GLY A 8 -16.43 -8.26 8.20
N ASP A 9 -15.64 -7.91 9.22
CA ASP A 9 -15.66 -6.56 9.80
C ASP A 9 -15.18 -5.49 8.81
N TRP A 10 -15.45 -4.21 9.12
CA TRP A 10 -15.15 -3.09 8.24
C TRP A 10 -13.66 -3.00 7.88
N LEU A 11 -12.76 -3.32 8.81
CA LEU A 11 -11.31 -3.26 8.61
C LEU A 11 -10.85 -4.41 7.73
N TYR A 12 -11.40 -5.62 7.94
CA TYR A 12 -11.14 -6.76 7.09
C TYR A 12 -11.62 -6.51 5.66
N ASN A 13 -12.82 -5.94 5.49
CA ASN A 13 -13.38 -5.58 4.19
C ASN A 13 -12.54 -4.51 3.49
N ALA A 14 -12.06 -3.49 4.21
CA ALA A 14 -11.08 -2.54 3.68
C ALA A 14 -9.79 -3.24 3.21
N GLY A 15 -9.37 -4.28 3.93
CA GLY A 15 -8.26 -5.14 3.53
C GLY A 15 -8.51 -5.90 2.23
N ILE A 16 -9.73 -6.44 2.06
CA ILE A 16 -10.14 -7.11 0.82
C ILE A 16 -10.09 -6.12 -0.36
N VAL A 17 -10.64 -4.91 -0.21
CA VAL A 17 -10.57 -3.90 -1.27
C VAL A 17 -9.12 -3.56 -1.59
N GLY A 18 -8.25 -3.43 -0.58
CA GLY A 18 -6.83 -3.22 -0.79
C GLY A 18 -6.15 -4.36 -1.55
N PHE A 19 -6.46 -5.60 -1.19
CA PHE A 19 -6.02 -6.80 -1.91
C PHE A 19 -6.45 -6.77 -3.38
N LEU A 20 -7.70 -6.42 -3.65
CA LEU A 20 -8.23 -6.33 -5.01
C LEU A 20 -7.53 -5.23 -5.81
N ARG A 21 -7.28 -4.06 -5.22
CA ARG A 21 -6.57 -2.97 -5.92
C ARG A 21 -5.13 -3.33 -6.30
N ILE A 22 -4.41 -4.03 -5.42
CA ILE A 22 -3.05 -4.53 -5.72
C ILE A 22 -3.08 -5.58 -6.84
N ASN A 23 -4.16 -6.33 -6.94
CA ASN A 23 -4.36 -7.43 -7.88
C ASN A 23 -5.33 -7.06 -9.02
N GLN A 24 -5.47 -5.77 -9.32
CA GLN A 24 -6.42 -5.25 -10.33
C GLN A 24 -6.19 -5.82 -11.73
N ASP A 25 -4.97 -6.28 -12.02
CA ASP A 25 -4.63 -6.84 -13.33
C ASP A 25 -5.35 -8.16 -13.62
N PHE A 26 -5.89 -8.85 -12.60
CA PHE A 26 -6.56 -10.14 -12.75
C PHE A 26 -8.09 -10.05 -12.92
N PHE A 27 -8.66 -8.85 -12.90
CA PHE A 27 -10.10 -8.65 -13.10
C PHE A 27 -10.38 -7.32 -13.79
N TYR A 28 -11.64 -7.07 -14.13
CA TYR A 28 -12.11 -5.76 -14.59
C TYR A 28 -13.46 -5.44 -13.95
N VAL A 29 -13.82 -4.17 -13.94
CA VAL A 29 -15.11 -3.69 -13.45
C VAL A 29 -16.00 -3.38 -14.65
N LYS A 30 -17.18 -4.00 -14.71
CA LYS A 30 -18.21 -3.70 -15.73
C LYS A 30 -19.56 -3.59 -15.04
N GLU A 31 -20.26 -2.47 -15.25
CA GLU A 31 -21.62 -2.27 -14.71
C GLU A 31 -21.72 -2.55 -13.20
N ASN A 32 -20.74 -2.05 -12.43
CA ASN A 32 -20.58 -2.27 -10.98
C ASN A 32 -20.27 -3.73 -10.55
N ASN A 33 -20.02 -4.64 -11.49
CA ASN A 33 -19.63 -6.02 -11.21
C ASN A 33 -18.12 -6.24 -11.40
N LEU A 34 -17.53 -7.02 -10.51
CA LEU A 34 -16.16 -7.52 -10.63
C LEU A 34 -16.17 -8.79 -11.49
N ILE A 35 -15.49 -8.75 -12.63
CA ILE A 35 -15.41 -9.88 -13.55
C ILE A 35 -13.96 -10.36 -13.61
N SER A 36 -13.76 -11.64 -13.26
CA SER A 36 -12.44 -12.26 -13.32
C SER A 36 -11.96 -12.41 -14.76
N LYS A 37 -10.66 -12.18 -14.99
CA LYS A 37 -10.00 -12.54 -16.25
C LYS A 37 -9.60 -14.02 -16.29
N ASP A 38 -9.44 -14.64 -15.12
CA ASP A 38 -9.14 -16.06 -14.95
C ASP A 38 -9.85 -16.60 -13.69
N GLU A 39 -10.97 -17.29 -13.89
CA GLU A 39 -11.75 -17.88 -12.79
C GLU A 39 -11.00 -18.98 -12.01
N ASN A 40 -9.90 -19.51 -12.55
CA ASN A 40 -9.05 -20.43 -11.81
C ASN A 40 -8.17 -19.72 -10.79
N LEU A 41 -7.85 -18.44 -11.04
CA LEU A 41 -6.99 -17.64 -10.18
C LEU A 41 -7.77 -16.83 -9.15
N ILE A 42 -8.86 -16.18 -9.58
CA ILE A 42 -9.76 -15.40 -8.72
C ILE A 42 -11.20 -15.54 -9.20
N LYS A 43 -12.12 -15.74 -8.27
CA LYS A 43 -13.56 -15.80 -8.52
C LYS A 43 -14.30 -14.96 -7.48
N PHE A 44 -15.30 -14.22 -7.94
CA PHE A 44 -16.15 -13.39 -7.10
C PHE A 44 -17.47 -14.12 -6.87
N GLY A 45 -17.74 -14.46 -5.61
CA GLY A 45 -19.06 -14.92 -5.17
C GLY A 45 -19.89 -13.74 -4.64
N GLU A 46 -21.09 -14.03 -4.16
CA GLU A 46 -22.00 -13.00 -3.63
C GLU A 46 -21.43 -12.28 -2.40
N ASN A 47 -20.81 -13.04 -1.48
CA ASN A 47 -20.25 -12.53 -0.22
C ASN A 47 -18.81 -13.01 0.06
N PHE A 48 -18.11 -13.52 -0.96
CA PHE A 48 -16.74 -14.00 -0.83
C PHE A 48 -15.92 -13.77 -2.10
N ILE A 49 -14.60 -13.74 -1.92
CA ILE A 49 -13.65 -13.94 -2.99
C ILE A 49 -13.00 -15.31 -2.82
N GLU A 50 -12.93 -16.09 -3.89
CA GLU A 50 -12.17 -17.34 -3.95
C GLU A 50 -10.91 -17.09 -4.75
N ILE A 51 -9.75 -17.42 -4.18
CA ILE A 51 -8.44 -17.19 -4.80
C ILE A 51 -7.64 -18.49 -4.83
N ASP A 52 -6.92 -18.75 -5.91
CA ASP A 52 -5.83 -19.72 -5.87
C ASP A 52 -4.57 -19.05 -5.31
N ARG A 53 -3.83 -19.75 -4.45
CA ARG A 53 -2.57 -19.25 -3.86
C ARG A 53 -1.53 -18.80 -4.90
N LYS A 54 -1.61 -19.25 -6.16
CA LYS A 54 -0.83 -18.71 -7.29
C LYS A 54 -1.01 -17.20 -7.47
N ILE A 55 -2.12 -16.62 -7.01
CA ILE A 55 -2.32 -15.17 -7.05
C ILE A 55 -1.24 -14.42 -6.26
N PHE A 56 -0.57 -15.07 -5.30
CA PHE A 56 0.51 -14.46 -4.54
C PHE A 56 1.85 -14.43 -5.28
N GLU A 57 2.01 -15.10 -6.43
CA GLU A 57 3.21 -15.00 -7.25
C GLU A 57 3.47 -13.54 -7.65
N ASN A 58 4.68 -13.02 -7.37
CA ASN A 58 5.06 -11.62 -7.57
C ASN A 58 4.23 -10.60 -6.78
N PHE A 59 3.50 -11.04 -5.75
CA PHE A 59 2.65 -10.15 -4.93
C PHE A 59 3.46 -9.04 -4.25
N SER A 60 4.69 -9.30 -3.80
CA SER A 60 5.55 -8.28 -3.20
C SER A 60 5.82 -7.15 -4.18
N GLN A 61 6.11 -7.46 -5.44
CA GLN A 61 6.36 -6.44 -6.46
C GLN A 61 5.11 -5.58 -6.68
N ARG A 62 3.95 -6.23 -6.90
CA ARG A 62 2.67 -5.51 -7.06
C ARG A 62 2.32 -4.64 -5.84
N PHE A 63 2.54 -5.16 -4.63
CA PHE A 63 2.31 -4.42 -3.39
C PHE A 63 3.18 -3.16 -3.31
N PHE A 64 4.48 -3.27 -3.57
CA PHE A 64 5.40 -2.12 -3.52
C PHE A 64 5.14 -1.12 -4.66
N ASP A 65 4.81 -1.59 -5.87
CA ASP A 65 4.45 -0.73 -6.99
C ASP A 65 3.17 0.06 -6.69
N TYR A 66 2.13 -0.61 -6.22
CA TYR A 66 0.88 0.03 -5.81
C TYR A 66 1.13 1.06 -4.68
N SER A 67 1.96 0.70 -3.70
CA SER A 67 2.31 1.58 -2.58
C SER A 67 3.12 2.81 -3.03
N PHE A 68 4.00 2.66 -4.02
CA PHE A 68 4.70 3.78 -4.63
C PHE A 68 3.74 4.69 -5.41
N GLN A 69 2.81 4.13 -6.19
CA GLN A 69 1.79 4.91 -6.89
C GLN A 69 0.92 5.72 -5.91
N THR A 70 0.52 5.08 -4.81
CA THR A 70 -0.18 5.69 -3.67
C THR A 70 0.61 6.88 -3.11
N TYR A 71 1.91 6.71 -2.85
CA TYR A 71 2.81 7.79 -2.43
C TYR A 71 2.85 8.95 -3.43
N ILE A 72 3.06 8.67 -4.71
CA ILE A 72 3.15 9.71 -5.75
C ILE A 72 1.83 10.50 -5.88
N LYS A 73 0.70 9.79 -5.83
CA LYS A 73 -0.64 10.40 -5.86
C LYS A 73 -0.87 11.27 -4.62
N PHE A 74 -0.58 10.76 -3.43
CA PHE A 74 -0.79 11.46 -2.16
C PHE A 74 -0.04 12.80 -2.12
N TYR A 75 1.22 12.82 -2.52
CA TYR A 75 2.00 14.07 -2.55
C TYR A 75 1.76 14.92 -3.81
N GLY A 76 1.00 14.41 -4.79
CA GLY A 76 0.62 15.11 -6.01
C GLY A 76 1.80 15.56 -6.87
N HIS A 77 3.00 15.00 -6.70
CA HIS A 77 4.22 15.54 -7.30
C HIS A 77 4.16 15.54 -8.83
N LEU A 78 3.71 14.44 -9.46
CA LEU A 78 3.54 14.38 -10.92
C LEU A 78 2.47 15.36 -11.41
N ASN A 79 1.37 15.52 -10.69
CA ASN A 79 0.30 16.45 -11.08
C ASN A 79 0.79 17.90 -11.01
N ARG A 80 1.59 18.25 -10.01
CA ARG A 80 2.22 19.58 -9.89
C ARG A 80 3.18 19.86 -11.05
N LEU A 81 3.99 18.88 -11.45
CA LEU A 81 4.88 19.00 -12.61
C LEU A 81 4.11 19.11 -13.93
N LYS A 82 3.05 18.30 -14.10
CA LYS A 82 2.16 18.41 -15.27
C LYS A 82 1.45 19.77 -15.32
N SER A 83 1.10 20.35 -14.17
CA SER A 83 0.54 21.71 -14.08
C SER A 83 1.55 22.80 -14.50
N ILE A 84 2.84 22.61 -14.19
CA ILE A 84 3.89 23.48 -14.75
C ILE A 84 3.86 23.43 -16.28
N LYS A 85 3.84 22.22 -16.86
CA LYS A 85 3.81 22.02 -18.32
C LYS A 85 2.58 22.67 -18.97
N ASN A 86 1.41 22.52 -18.35
CA ASN A 86 0.15 22.97 -18.95
C ASN A 86 -0.12 24.46 -18.77
N ASN A 87 0.31 25.05 -17.65
CA ASN A 87 -0.04 26.42 -17.28
C ASN A 87 1.16 27.37 -17.31
N HIS A 88 2.24 27.01 -16.60
CA HIS A 88 3.37 27.91 -16.38
C HIS A 88 4.26 28.02 -17.62
N LEU A 89 4.49 26.93 -18.36
CA LEU A 89 5.29 26.99 -19.58
C LEU A 89 4.62 27.82 -20.69
N LYS A 90 3.28 27.86 -20.75
CA LYS A 90 2.57 28.72 -21.71
C LYS A 90 2.77 30.21 -21.39
N GLN A 91 2.69 30.58 -20.11
CA GLN A 91 2.96 31.94 -19.66
C GLN A 91 4.42 32.33 -19.92
N LEU A 92 5.35 31.41 -19.64
CA LEU A 92 6.77 31.61 -19.90
C LEU A 92 7.05 31.79 -21.40
N GLU A 93 6.43 30.99 -22.26
CA GLU A 93 6.55 31.11 -23.71
C GLU A 93 6.06 32.46 -24.21
N LYS A 94 4.94 32.96 -23.66
CA LYS A 94 4.43 34.30 -24.00
C LYS A 94 5.41 35.40 -23.60
N ALA A 95 5.97 35.33 -22.39
CA ALA A 95 6.96 36.30 -21.90
C ALA A 95 8.24 36.32 -22.76
N PHE A 96 8.72 35.14 -23.19
CA PHE A 96 9.84 35.04 -24.14
C PHE A 96 9.51 35.69 -25.49
N LYS A 97 8.32 35.44 -26.06
CA LYS A 97 7.90 36.05 -27.34
C LYS A 97 7.76 37.58 -27.25
N GLN A 98 7.44 38.10 -26.07
CA GLN A 98 7.29 39.53 -25.80
C GLN A 98 8.61 40.21 -25.37
N ASN A 99 9.73 39.47 -25.29
CA ASN A 99 11.03 39.95 -24.78
C ASN A 99 10.96 40.58 -23.37
N GLU A 100 10.07 40.08 -22.51
CA GLU A 100 9.92 40.58 -21.13
C GLU A 100 10.88 39.86 -20.17
N GLU A 101 12.16 40.25 -20.15
CA GLU A 101 13.20 39.56 -19.36
C GLU A 101 12.86 39.42 -17.87
N LYS A 102 12.29 40.47 -17.26
CA LYS A 102 11.88 40.46 -15.84
C LYS A 102 10.76 39.43 -15.60
N SER A 103 9.76 39.41 -16.47
CA SER A 103 8.66 38.43 -16.42
C SER A 103 9.17 37.00 -16.60
N VAL A 104 10.11 36.76 -17.53
CA VAL A 104 10.76 35.45 -17.71
C VAL A 104 11.48 35.00 -16.44
N SER A 105 12.28 35.88 -15.85
CA SER A 105 13.04 35.61 -14.61
C SER A 105 12.11 35.25 -13.44
N ASP A 106 11.04 36.02 -13.25
CA ASP A 106 10.12 35.83 -12.13
C ASP A 106 9.25 34.57 -12.30
N LEU A 107 8.78 34.29 -13.52
CA LEU A 107 8.08 33.03 -13.83
C LEU A 107 8.99 31.82 -13.64
N TRP A 108 10.26 31.89 -14.08
CA TRP A 108 11.20 30.80 -13.87
C TRP A 108 11.50 30.55 -12.39
N LYS A 109 11.71 31.61 -11.60
CA LYS A 109 11.86 31.47 -10.13
C LYS A 109 10.64 30.80 -9.49
N SER A 110 9.43 31.11 -9.95
CA SER A 110 8.20 30.46 -9.47
C SER A 110 8.21 28.96 -9.80
N ILE A 111 8.58 28.59 -11.03
CA ILE A 111 8.73 27.18 -11.43
C ILE A 111 9.80 26.48 -10.58
N LEU A 112 10.96 27.10 -10.38
CA LEU A 112 12.03 26.56 -9.53
C LEU A 112 11.56 26.35 -8.08
N LYS A 113 10.73 27.25 -7.54
CA LYS A 113 10.14 27.09 -6.21
C LYS A 113 9.28 25.83 -6.12
N ILE A 114 8.47 25.55 -7.14
CA ILE A 114 7.65 24.32 -7.19
C ILE A 114 8.56 23.08 -7.25
N ILE A 115 9.58 23.09 -8.11
CA ILE A 115 10.54 21.98 -8.24
C ILE A 115 11.29 21.74 -6.92
N ASN A 116 11.73 22.81 -6.26
CA ASN A 116 12.44 22.73 -4.97
C ASN A 116 11.54 22.22 -3.84
N GLN A 117 10.24 22.56 -3.84
CA GLN A 117 9.28 22.00 -2.89
C GLN A 117 9.05 20.50 -3.09
N ILE A 118 9.06 20.04 -4.36
CA ILE A 118 9.05 18.61 -4.66
C ILE A 118 10.36 17.97 -4.21
N ASP A 119 11.47 18.70 -4.28
CA ASP A 119 12.81 18.28 -3.89
C ASP A 119 13.27 17.04 -4.68
N VAL A 120 13.22 17.17 -6.01
CA VAL A 120 13.45 16.05 -6.94
C VAL A 120 14.83 15.43 -6.81
N LYS A 121 15.84 16.23 -6.45
CA LYS A 121 17.20 15.76 -6.22
C LYS A 121 17.29 14.88 -4.97
N LYS A 122 16.85 15.39 -3.81
CA LYS A 122 16.97 14.65 -2.54
C LYS A 122 15.99 13.49 -2.45
N LYS A 123 14.76 13.67 -2.93
CA LYS A 123 13.73 12.63 -2.83
C LYS A 123 13.93 11.55 -3.87
N TYR A 124 14.27 11.90 -5.12
CA TYR A 124 14.26 10.94 -6.22
C TYR A 124 15.63 10.64 -6.80
N GLY A 125 16.67 11.40 -6.45
CA GLY A 125 18.02 11.20 -6.99
C GLY A 125 18.27 11.87 -8.34
N PHE A 126 17.39 12.79 -8.76
CA PHE A 126 17.59 13.51 -10.02
C PHE A 126 18.88 14.34 -9.98
N SER A 127 19.86 13.94 -10.80
CA SER A 127 21.24 14.44 -10.72
C SER A 127 21.52 15.64 -11.63
N LYS A 128 20.72 15.83 -12.68
CA LYS A 128 20.95 16.90 -13.67
C LYS A 128 20.77 18.28 -13.01
N ALA A 129 21.71 19.18 -13.28
CA ALA A 129 21.65 20.55 -12.81
C ALA A 129 20.48 21.29 -13.47
N ILE A 130 19.67 21.95 -12.64
CA ILE A 130 18.60 22.83 -13.09
C ILE A 130 19.16 24.26 -13.08
N PRO A 131 19.23 24.95 -14.22
CA PRO A 131 19.82 26.27 -14.31
C PRO A 131 18.99 27.30 -13.55
N LYS A 132 19.66 28.26 -12.90
CA LYS A 132 19.01 29.35 -12.15
C LYS A 132 18.37 30.40 -13.07
N ALA A 133 18.83 30.50 -14.31
CA ALA A 133 18.32 31.40 -15.34
C ALA A 133 18.19 30.63 -16.66
N LEU A 134 17.20 30.98 -17.48
CA LEU A 134 16.95 30.35 -18.77
C LEU A 134 17.50 31.20 -19.91
N LYS A 135 17.96 30.54 -20.97
CA LYS A 135 18.37 31.19 -22.23
C LYS A 135 17.24 31.21 -23.26
N ASN A 136 16.41 30.16 -23.27
CA ASN A 136 15.26 30.02 -24.17
C ASN A 136 14.16 29.18 -23.49
N ILE A 137 12.99 29.08 -24.14
CA ILE A 137 11.84 28.32 -23.64
C ILE A 137 12.00 26.81 -23.84
N GLU A 138 12.72 26.39 -24.87
CA GLU A 138 13.00 24.99 -25.20
C GLU A 138 13.77 24.29 -24.07
N ASP A 139 14.74 24.97 -23.47
CA ASP A 139 15.50 24.51 -22.30
C ASP A 139 14.54 24.22 -21.13
N ALA A 140 13.60 25.13 -20.86
CA ALA A 140 12.62 24.96 -19.80
C ALA A 140 11.70 23.75 -20.06
N LYS A 141 11.17 23.63 -21.29
CA LYS A 141 10.34 22.50 -21.70
C LYS A 141 11.08 21.17 -21.52
N LYS A 142 12.32 21.11 -22.01
CA LYS A 142 13.18 19.92 -21.92
C LYS A 142 13.45 19.52 -20.46
N ILE A 143 13.80 20.47 -19.59
CA ILE A 143 14.06 20.19 -18.17
C ILE A 143 12.81 19.61 -17.48
N ILE A 144 11.64 20.22 -17.71
CA ILE A 144 10.40 19.77 -17.08
C ILE A 144 10.02 18.37 -17.58
N ASP A 145 10.16 18.12 -18.88
CA ASP A 145 9.87 16.81 -19.46
C ASP A 145 10.81 15.72 -18.94
N GLU A 146 12.12 16.00 -18.86
CA GLU A 146 13.10 15.08 -18.27
C GLU A 146 12.80 14.78 -16.80
N ILE A 147 12.36 15.77 -16.00
CA ILE A 147 11.98 15.53 -14.60
C ILE A 147 10.73 14.65 -14.52
N ILE A 148 9.72 14.93 -15.34
CA ILE A 148 8.47 14.14 -15.37
C ILE A 148 8.77 12.70 -15.75
N GLU A 149 9.56 12.51 -16.82
CA GLU A 149 9.96 11.20 -17.31
C GLU A 149 10.80 10.46 -16.27
N TYR A 150 11.77 11.13 -15.64
CA TYR A 150 12.60 10.54 -14.60
C TYR A 150 11.77 10.04 -13.41
N ILE A 151 10.79 10.83 -12.94
CA ILE A 151 9.93 10.44 -11.82
C ILE A 151 8.98 9.30 -12.22
N ALA A 152 8.49 9.29 -13.46
CA ALA A 152 7.66 8.20 -13.97
C ALA A 152 8.44 6.89 -14.07
N ASN A 153 9.71 6.95 -14.47
CA ASN A 153 10.58 5.82 -14.76
C ASN A 153 11.64 5.59 -13.68
N LEU A 154 11.32 5.85 -12.40
CA LEU A 154 12.29 5.67 -11.33
C LEU A 154 12.76 4.21 -11.21
N PRO A 155 14.05 4.01 -10.86
CA PRO A 155 14.57 2.69 -10.54
C PRO A 155 13.76 2.02 -9.41
N PRO A 156 13.59 0.67 -9.44
CA PRO A 156 12.84 -0.06 -8.42
C PRO A 156 13.32 0.21 -6.99
N GLU A 157 14.62 0.39 -6.78
CA GLU A 157 15.23 0.69 -5.48
C GLU A 157 14.70 1.99 -4.88
N VAL A 158 14.57 3.04 -5.71
CA VAL A 158 14.04 4.34 -5.29
C VAL A 158 12.54 4.23 -5.00
N LYS A 159 11.79 3.54 -5.88
CA LYS A 159 10.36 3.30 -5.69
C LYS A 159 10.09 2.57 -4.37
N ASN A 160 10.85 1.51 -4.10
CA ASN A 160 10.75 0.71 -2.88
C ASN A 160 11.07 1.56 -1.64
N LYS A 161 12.12 2.36 -1.68
CA LYS A 161 12.46 3.28 -0.59
C LYS A 161 11.33 4.27 -0.31
N LYS A 162 10.63 4.76 -1.34
CA LYS A 162 9.50 5.70 -1.18
C LYS A 162 8.22 5.05 -0.68
N ALA A 163 7.92 3.83 -1.12
CA ALA A 163 6.84 3.03 -0.52
C ALA A 163 7.09 2.82 0.99
N VAL A 164 8.34 2.58 1.37
CA VAL A 164 8.74 2.46 2.77
C VAL A 164 8.60 3.76 3.54
N ASP A 165 9.13 4.86 2.99
CA ASP A 165 9.03 6.18 3.60
C ASP A 165 7.55 6.53 3.86
N TRP A 166 6.66 6.18 2.93
CA TRP A 166 5.21 6.31 3.06
C TRP A 166 4.65 5.52 4.25
N PHE A 167 5.01 4.25 4.39
CA PHE A 167 4.56 3.43 5.51
C PHE A 167 5.06 3.95 6.87
N ARG A 168 6.31 4.43 6.92
CA ARG A 168 6.90 5.02 8.14
C ARG A 168 6.20 6.32 8.53
N ALA A 169 5.96 7.21 7.57
CA ALA A 169 5.37 8.53 7.82
C ALA A 169 3.98 8.44 8.47
N ASN A 170 3.19 7.44 8.08
CA ASN A 170 1.83 7.30 8.54
C ASN A 170 1.65 6.40 9.78
N LYS A 171 2.76 5.90 10.37
CA LYS A 171 2.74 5.06 11.58
C LYS A 171 1.79 3.85 11.52
N PHE A 172 1.43 3.38 10.32
CA PHE A 172 0.42 2.34 10.12
C PHE A 172 0.81 0.99 10.72
N PHE A 173 2.11 0.74 10.86
CA PHE A 173 2.63 -0.56 11.28
C PHE A 173 3.46 -0.47 12.55
N GLN A 174 3.41 -1.53 13.34
CA GLN A 174 4.33 -1.71 14.45
C GLN A 174 5.78 -1.67 13.96
N LYS A 175 6.68 -1.12 14.79
CA LYS A 175 8.13 -0.98 14.51
C LYS A 175 8.75 -2.25 13.92
N ASN A 176 8.27 -3.44 14.29
CA ASN A 176 8.80 -4.73 13.86
C ASN A 176 8.43 -5.13 12.41
N TRP A 177 7.33 -4.61 11.84
CA TRP A 177 6.99 -4.83 10.43
C TRP A 177 7.79 -3.89 9.53
N LEU A 178 7.98 -2.65 9.97
CA LEU A 178 8.87 -1.63 9.37
C LEU A 178 10.36 -1.93 9.57
N ASN A 179 10.72 -3.13 10.03
CA ASN A 179 12.08 -3.68 9.95
C ASN A 179 12.21 -4.69 8.78
N SER A 180 11.09 -5.10 8.18
CA SER A 180 10.98 -5.97 6.98
C SER A 180 11.00 -5.16 5.67
N VAL A 181 11.70 -4.04 5.67
CA VAL A 181 11.50 -2.88 4.80
C VAL A 181 11.82 -3.09 3.33
N SER A 182 12.67 -4.06 3.02
CA SER A 182 12.99 -4.36 1.64
C SER A 182 11.94 -5.27 1.02
N ILE A 183 11.72 -5.10 -0.28
CA ILE A 183 10.89 -6.03 -1.08
C ILE A 183 11.33 -7.49 -0.89
N ASN A 184 12.64 -7.74 -0.79
CA ASN A 184 13.19 -9.08 -0.60
C ASN A 184 12.80 -9.66 0.77
N THR A 185 12.90 -8.87 1.84
CA THR A 185 12.49 -9.31 3.17
C THR A 185 10.98 -9.55 3.23
N PHE A 186 10.19 -8.69 2.59
CA PHE A 186 8.74 -8.88 2.49
C PHE A 186 8.40 -10.17 1.73
N LYS A 187 9.06 -10.41 0.58
CA LYS A 187 8.90 -11.62 -0.23
C LYS A 187 9.19 -12.89 0.55
N THR A 188 10.33 -12.96 1.24
CA THR A 188 10.71 -14.14 2.04
C THR A 188 9.78 -14.37 3.23
N LYS A 189 9.30 -13.31 3.87
CA LYS A 189 8.51 -13.39 5.12
C LYS A 189 7.02 -13.60 4.89
N TYR A 190 6.49 -13.12 3.76
CA TYR A 190 5.05 -13.11 3.47
C TYR A 190 4.71 -13.87 2.18
N GLU A 191 5.28 -13.47 1.03
CA GLU A 191 4.92 -14.05 -0.27
C GLU A 191 5.25 -15.55 -0.39
N VAL A 192 6.50 -15.93 -0.10
CA VAL A 192 6.94 -17.34 -0.24
C VAL A 192 6.11 -18.28 0.65
N PRO A 193 5.85 -17.96 1.93
CA PRO A 193 4.94 -18.76 2.75
C PRO A 193 3.50 -18.85 2.24
N LEU A 194 2.95 -17.75 1.70
CA LEU A 194 1.59 -17.72 1.14
C LEU A 194 1.47 -18.65 -0.07
N ILE A 195 2.48 -18.70 -0.94
CA ILE A 195 2.51 -19.59 -2.11
C ILE A 195 2.68 -21.05 -1.68
N LYS A 196 3.69 -21.33 -0.83
CA LYS A 196 4.06 -22.71 -0.46
C LYS A 196 3.09 -23.38 0.51
N ASN A 197 2.28 -22.59 1.23
CA ASN A 197 1.40 -23.08 2.29
C ASN A 197 2.10 -24.00 3.31
N ASN A 198 3.37 -23.71 3.63
CA ASN A 198 4.22 -24.56 4.47
C ASN A 198 4.32 -24.06 5.91
N LEU A 199 3.35 -23.27 6.34
CA LEU A 199 3.35 -22.64 7.65
C LEU A 199 2.87 -23.61 8.71
N LYS A 200 3.53 -23.59 9.87
CA LYS A 200 3.10 -24.40 11.01
C LYS A 200 1.84 -23.79 11.60
N ASN A 201 0.87 -24.64 11.92
CA ASN A 201 -0.35 -24.22 12.60
C ASN A 201 -0.06 -23.89 14.07
N GLN A 202 -0.78 -22.91 14.60
CA GLN A 202 -0.77 -22.57 16.01
C GLN A 202 -1.52 -23.67 16.76
N THR A 203 -0.83 -24.38 17.64
CA THR A 203 -1.42 -25.44 18.44
C THR A 203 -1.62 -25.01 19.89
N ALA A 204 -2.66 -25.54 20.49
CA ALA A 204 -2.97 -25.46 21.90
C ALA A 204 -2.78 -26.82 22.58
N GLY A 205 -2.31 -26.84 23.84
CA GLY A 205 -2.12 -28.07 24.62
C GLY A 205 -0.66 -28.51 24.72
N LYS A 206 -0.40 -29.62 25.43
CA LYS A 206 0.93 -30.20 25.66
C LYS A 206 0.97 -31.64 25.14
N GLY A 207 2.14 -32.08 24.69
CA GLY A 207 2.34 -33.47 24.28
C GLY A 207 1.49 -33.87 23.07
N LYS A 208 0.74 -34.99 23.22
CA LYS A 208 -0.10 -35.58 22.17
C LYS A 208 -1.46 -34.89 22.01
N ASP A 209 -1.90 -34.11 23.00
CA ASP A 209 -3.21 -33.43 23.00
C ASP A 209 -3.16 -32.05 22.33
N LYS A 210 -2.33 -31.91 21.29
CA LYS A 210 -2.19 -30.64 20.57
C LYS A 210 -3.35 -30.47 19.59
N ILE A 211 -4.14 -29.44 19.82
CA ILE A 211 -5.27 -29.06 18.94
C ILE A 211 -4.88 -27.81 18.18
N ASP A 212 -5.08 -27.80 16.86
CA ASP A 212 -4.91 -26.60 16.04
C ASP A 212 -5.94 -25.54 16.45
N LEU A 213 -5.45 -24.34 16.77
CA LEU A 213 -6.31 -23.19 17.01
C LEU A 213 -6.86 -22.71 15.67
N PRO A 214 -8.18 -22.47 15.57
CA PRO A 214 -8.74 -21.92 14.35
C PRO A 214 -8.44 -20.42 14.22
N CYS A 215 -8.45 -19.94 12.98
CA CYS A 215 -8.41 -18.52 12.67
C CYS A 215 -9.73 -17.86 13.07
N ILE A 216 -9.68 -16.75 13.81
CA ILE A 216 -10.88 -16.07 14.31
C ILE A 216 -11.78 -15.51 13.20
N VAL A 217 -11.22 -15.07 12.07
CA VAL A 217 -11.97 -14.41 10.99
C VAL A 217 -12.71 -15.39 10.09
N CYS A 218 -12.07 -16.52 9.80
CA CYS A 218 -12.59 -17.50 8.84
C CYS A 218 -12.90 -18.83 9.52
N TYR A 219 -13.12 -18.80 10.84
CA TYR A 219 -13.62 -19.94 11.60
C TYR A 219 -14.89 -20.48 10.92
N PRO A 220 -15.06 -21.80 10.79
CA PRO A 220 -14.16 -22.89 11.22
C PRO A 220 -13.18 -23.36 10.12
N HIS A 221 -13.03 -22.62 9.02
CA HIS A 221 -12.43 -23.14 7.78
C HIS A 221 -10.90 -23.24 7.76
N ARG A 222 -10.17 -22.45 8.57
CA ARG A 222 -8.70 -22.45 8.55
C ARG A 222 -8.09 -22.44 9.94
N SER A 223 -6.96 -23.11 10.07
CA SER A 223 -6.10 -23.04 11.26
C SER A 223 -5.32 -21.72 11.30
N ALA A 224 -5.09 -21.24 12.51
CA ALA A 224 -4.23 -20.09 12.76
C ALA A 224 -2.76 -20.46 12.59
N LYS A 225 -1.94 -19.45 12.29
CA LYS A 225 -0.52 -19.59 12.02
C LYS A 225 0.31 -19.47 13.29
N LYS A 226 1.26 -20.38 13.49
CA LYS A 226 2.16 -20.40 14.66
C LYS A 226 3.06 -19.17 14.69
N ASP A 227 3.31 -18.66 15.91
CA ASP A 227 4.28 -17.60 16.22
C ASP A 227 4.01 -16.25 15.51
N LYS A 228 2.78 -16.05 15.00
CA LYS A 228 2.33 -14.77 14.44
C LYS A 228 1.33 -14.11 15.38
N LYS A 229 1.79 -12.99 15.93
CA LYS A 229 1.06 -12.19 16.92
C LYS A 229 0.31 -11.10 16.16
N PHE A 230 -1.00 -11.24 16.00
CA PHE A 230 -1.80 -10.06 15.63
C PHE A 230 -1.79 -9.13 16.82
N SER A 231 -1.07 -8.02 16.73
CA SER A 231 -1.01 -7.12 17.85
C SER A 231 -2.31 -6.33 17.98
N THR A 232 -2.84 -6.32 19.19
CA THR A 232 -3.90 -5.43 19.67
C THR A 232 -3.60 -3.93 19.48
N SER A 233 -2.44 -3.53 18.95
CA SER A 233 -2.31 -2.16 18.43
C SER A 233 -3.21 -1.89 17.21
N ILE A 234 -3.51 -2.92 16.40
CA ILE A 234 -4.52 -2.84 15.34
C ILE A 234 -5.93 -2.84 15.96
N SER A 235 -6.14 -3.42 17.15
CA SER A 235 -7.43 -3.36 17.84
C SER A 235 -7.75 -1.95 18.34
N ASN A 236 -6.74 -1.18 18.75
CA ASN A 236 -6.90 0.27 19.00
C ASN A 236 -7.26 1.07 17.72
N PHE A 237 -6.77 0.63 16.55
CA PHE A 237 -7.11 1.23 15.25
C PHE A 237 -8.49 0.79 14.73
N ALA A 238 -8.92 -0.44 15.07
CA ALA A 238 -10.19 -1.03 14.67
C ALA A 238 -11.38 -0.58 15.53
N GLY A 239 -11.16 0.24 16.55
CA GLY A 239 -12.19 0.63 17.52
C GLY A 239 -12.64 -0.52 18.44
N LEU A 240 -11.87 -1.60 18.52
CA LEU A 240 -12.16 -2.70 19.44
C LEU A 240 -11.82 -2.22 20.85
N ASN A 241 -12.86 -1.92 21.65
CA ASN A 241 -12.71 -1.64 23.07
C ASN A 241 -11.94 -2.80 23.73
N ALA A 242 -11.05 -2.50 24.68
CA ALA A 242 -10.35 -3.50 25.48
C ALA A 242 -11.32 -4.53 26.09
N ASP A 243 -12.54 -4.11 26.43
CA ASP A 243 -13.59 -4.99 26.93
C ASP A 243 -14.15 -5.95 25.86
N LEU A 244 -14.19 -5.54 24.60
CA LEU A 244 -14.61 -6.41 23.48
C LEU A 244 -13.55 -7.49 23.20
N ILE A 245 -12.28 -7.18 23.46
CA ILE A 245 -11.16 -8.13 23.36
C ILE A 245 -11.26 -9.19 24.48
N ASN A 246 -11.83 -8.85 25.64
CA ASN A 246 -12.15 -9.81 26.70
C ASN A 246 -13.36 -10.71 26.35
N PHE A 247 -14.27 -10.24 25.49
CA PHE A 247 -15.42 -11.01 25.00
C PHE A 247 -15.06 -12.04 23.93
N ILE A 248 -13.93 -11.87 23.24
CA ILE A 248 -13.34 -12.91 22.38
C ILE A 248 -12.72 -13.96 23.32
N TYR A 249 -13.60 -14.76 23.91
CA TYR A 249 -13.30 -15.79 24.89
C TYR A 249 -12.37 -16.85 24.28
N MET A 250 -11.10 -16.85 24.71
CA MET A 250 -10.29 -18.07 24.74
C MET A 250 -10.50 -18.75 26.10
N PRO A 251 -10.61 -20.08 26.16
CA PRO A 251 -10.90 -20.81 27.40
C PRO A 251 -9.90 -20.44 28.52
N GLN A 252 -10.46 -20.11 29.69
CA GLN A 252 -9.80 -19.48 30.84
C GLN A 252 -8.63 -20.28 31.45
N ASP A 253 -8.46 -21.56 31.08
CA ASP A 253 -7.47 -22.46 31.70
C ASP A 253 -6.05 -22.38 31.10
N ARG A 254 -5.71 -21.29 30.42
CA ARG A 254 -4.36 -21.11 29.85
C ARG A 254 -3.72 -19.87 30.42
N LYS A 255 -2.56 -20.05 31.04
CA LYS A 255 -1.57 -18.99 31.28
C LYS A 255 -1.13 -18.39 29.93
N VAL A 256 -1.97 -17.55 29.35
CA VAL A 256 -1.64 -16.75 28.16
C VAL A 256 -0.90 -15.51 28.69
N PRO A 257 0.36 -15.29 28.30
CA PRO A 257 1.17 -14.19 28.84
C PRO A 257 0.62 -12.84 28.37
N ASN A 258 -0.12 -12.12 29.22
CA ASN A 258 -0.42 -10.67 29.29
C ASN A 258 -0.66 -9.86 27.98
N LYS A 259 -0.84 -10.49 26.82
CA LYS A 259 -1.24 -9.90 25.55
C LYS A 259 -2.21 -10.86 24.89
N ILE A 260 -3.47 -10.44 24.76
CA ILE A 260 -4.49 -11.21 24.05
C ILE A 260 -4.08 -11.20 22.57
N GLU A 261 -3.56 -12.32 22.08
CA GLU A 261 -3.11 -12.48 20.69
C GLU A 261 -4.24 -13.15 19.90
N LEU A 262 -4.83 -12.43 18.94
CA LEU A 262 -5.90 -12.98 18.10
C LEU A 262 -5.32 -13.98 17.09
N PRO A 263 -5.76 -15.25 17.08
CA PRO A 263 -5.22 -16.28 16.19
C PRO A 263 -5.71 -16.02 14.75
N LEU A 264 -4.78 -15.79 13.82
CA LEU A 264 -5.07 -15.58 12.40
C LEU A 264 -4.35 -16.59 11.51
N CYS A 265 -5.01 -17.02 10.43
CA CYS A 265 -4.34 -17.71 9.33
C CYS A 265 -3.51 -16.71 8.49
N ASP A 266 -2.66 -17.23 7.61
CA ASP A 266 -1.81 -16.42 6.73
C ASP A 266 -2.59 -15.54 5.74
N ILE A 267 -3.71 -16.03 5.20
CA ILE A 267 -4.57 -15.26 4.29
C ILE A 267 -5.26 -14.10 5.03
N CYS A 268 -5.82 -14.34 6.22
CA CYS A 268 -6.43 -13.27 7.01
C CYS A 268 -5.39 -12.27 7.52
N GLU A 269 -4.19 -12.75 7.88
CA GLU A 269 -3.05 -11.91 8.26
C GLU A 269 -2.72 -10.94 7.11
N ILE A 270 -2.55 -11.43 5.88
CA ILE A 270 -2.21 -10.54 4.77
C ILE A 270 -3.35 -9.57 4.47
N VAL A 271 -4.61 -10.01 4.45
CA VAL A 271 -5.77 -9.14 4.17
C VAL A 271 -5.85 -7.98 5.17
N TYR A 272 -5.72 -8.22 6.48
CA TYR A 272 -5.73 -7.15 7.47
C TYR A 272 -4.59 -6.14 7.35
N PHE A 273 -3.51 -6.46 6.63
CA PHE A 273 -2.41 -5.53 6.39
C PHE A 273 -2.63 -4.63 5.18
N LEU A 274 -3.60 -4.93 4.33
CA LEU A 274 -3.85 -4.20 3.09
C LEU A 274 -4.83 -3.01 3.16
N PRO A 275 -5.57 -2.70 4.25
CA PRO A 275 -6.38 -1.47 4.32
C PRO A 275 -5.56 -0.19 4.09
N VAL A 276 -4.26 -0.24 4.41
CA VAL A 276 -3.29 0.87 4.23
C VAL A 276 -3.20 1.35 2.77
N SER A 277 -3.49 0.46 1.82
CA SER A 277 -3.52 0.75 0.38
C SER A 277 -4.68 1.68 -0.04
N LEU A 278 -5.66 1.91 0.82
CA LEU A 278 -6.82 2.77 0.57
C LEU A 278 -6.62 4.22 1.03
N TYR A 279 -5.61 4.48 1.88
CA TYR A 279 -5.47 5.77 2.55
C TYR A 279 -5.08 6.95 1.65
N SER A 280 -4.59 6.72 0.42
CA SER A 280 -4.33 7.84 -0.51
C SER A 280 -5.60 8.43 -1.11
N ASP A 281 -6.66 7.64 -1.24
CA ASP A 281 -7.93 8.09 -1.81
C ASP A 281 -8.86 8.63 -0.73
N THR A 282 -8.56 8.34 0.54
CA THR A 282 -9.43 8.65 1.67
C THR A 282 -8.83 9.76 2.55
N ARG A 283 -9.06 11.03 2.14
CA ARG A 283 -9.74 11.98 3.05
C ARG A 283 -11.24 11.63 3.17
N ILE A 284 -11.56 10.34 3.21
CA ILE A 284 -12.93 9.83 3.34
C ILE A 284 -13.08 9.59 4.84
N ALA A 285 -13.73 10.48 5.58
CA ALA A 285 -15.18 10.62 5.59
C ALA A 285 -15.95 9.38 6.09
N ILE A 286 -15.25 8.33 6.58
CA ILE A 286 -15.90 7.21 7.30
C ILE A 286 -15.81 7.38 8.83
N ILE A 287 -14.95 8.27 9.36
CA ILE A 287 -14.87 8.55 10.81
C ILE A 287 -15.80 9.72 11.24
N ARG A 288 -16.63 10.27 10.35
CA ARG A 288 -17.55 11.37 10.69
C ARG A 288 -18.99 11.21 10.22
N THR A 289 -19.38 10.02 9.75
CA THR A 289 -20.73 9.77 9.21
C THR A 289 -21.33 8.44 9.67
N LEU A 290 -20.96 8.00 10.86
CA LEU A 290 -21.74 7.12 11.73
C LEU A 290 -21.84 7.82 13.09
#